data_AF-A0A9D2JW56-F1
#
_entry.id   AF-A0A9D2JW56-F1
#
_cell.length_a   1.000
_cell.length_b   1.000
_cell.length_c   1.000
_cell.angle_alpha   90.00
_cell.angle_beta   90.00
_cell.angle_gamma   90.00
#
_symmetry.space_group_name_H-M   'P 1'
#
loop_
_entity.id
_entity.type
_entity.pdbx_description
1 polymer ?
#
loop_
_entity_poly.entity_id
_entity_poly.type
_entity_poly.pdbx_seq_one_letter_code
_entity_poly.pdbx_strand_id
1 'polypeptide(L)'
;MCHFIRKYPLSLLICVAIWILCFIDIPETPLDSVSLIDKWTHIVMYLGLCLVLWWEYLRAHAYIYNKVWTTIGGCLFPMLMGGVIEILQAYCTGGRRSGDWIDFLADAVGVLLAQLICIPLARRLAKRRKER
;
A
#
# COMPACT_ATOMS: atom_id res chain seq x y z
N MET A 1 -10.01 -3.55 18.55
CA MET A 1 -8.83 -4.24 17.99
C MET A 1 -9.19 -5.54 17.25
N CYS A 2 -9.73 -6.56 17.92
CA CYS A 2 -9.95 -7.90 17.33
C CYS A 2 -10.90 -7.93 16.10
N HIS A 3 -11.85 -7.00 16.02
CA HIS A 3 -12.78 -6.90 14.87
C HIS A 3 -12.12 -6.41 13.59
N PHE A 4 -11.11 -5.53 13.70
CA PHE A 4 -10.39 -5.00 12.54
C PHE A 4 -9.43 -6.04 11.97
N ILE A 5 -8.69 -6.73 12.84
CA ILE A 5 -7.74 -7.79 12.47
C ILE A 5 -8.44 -8.92 11.73
N ARG A 6 -9.66 -9.29 12.15
CA ARG A 6 -10.47 -10.30 11.44
C ARG A 6 -10.99 -9.85 10.08
N LYS A 7 -11.14 -8.54 9.85
CA LYS A 7 -11.67 -8.00 8.59
C LYS A 7 -10.59 -7.74 7.54
N TYR A 8 -9.37 -7.43 7.96
CA TYR A 8 -8.25 -7.06 7.08
C TYR A 8 -6.97 -7.88 7.31
N PRO A 9 -7.04 -9.22 7.45
CA PRO A 9 -5.87 -10.02 7.79
C PRO A 9 -4.76 -9.97 6.74
N LEU A 10 -5.10 -9.95 5.45
CA LEU A 10 -4.09 -9.94 4.37
C LEU A 10 -3.45 -8.57 4.23
N SER A 11 -4.23 -7.49 4.35
CA SER A 11 -3.67 -6.13 4.34
C SER A 11 -2.68 -5.93 5.48
N LEU A 12 -3.01 -6.43 6.68
CA LEU A 12 -2.11 -6.36 7.84
C LEU A 12 -0.84 -7.19 7.62
N LEU A 13 -0.96 -8.38 7.03
CA LEU A 13 0.20 -9.21 6.68
C LEU A 13 1.12 -8.50 5.70
N ILE A 14 0.55 -7.87 4.66
CA ILE A 14 1.30 -7.11 3.66
C ILE A 14 1.95 -5.87 4.30
N CYS A 15 1.26 -5.15 5.18
CA CYS A 15 1.87 -4.04 5.93
C CYS A 15 3.11 -4.54 6.68
N VAL A 16 3.00 -5.61 7.46
CA VAL A 16 4.15 -6.17 8.20
C VAL A 16 5.27 -6.58 7.25
N ALA A 17 4.94 -7.22 6.12
CA ALA A 17 5.93 -7.59 5.11
C ALA A 17 6.65 -6.37 4.52
N ILE A 18 5.92 -5.29 4.19
CA ILE A 18 6.49 -4.03 3.68
C ILE A 18 7.46 -3.45 4.71
N TRP A 19 7.07 -3.36 5.97
CA TRP A 19 7.94 -2.91 7.04
C TRP A 19 9.22 -3.74 7.11
N ILE A 20 9.11 -5.08 7.15
CA ILE A 20 10.29 -5.95 7.19
C ILE A 20 11.19 -5.70 5.98
N LEU A 21 10.63 -5.70 4.76
CA LEU A 21 11.39 -5.50 3.52
C LEU A 21 12.14 -4.16 3.50
N CYS A 22 11.52 -3.09 4.00
CA CYS A 22 12.15 -1.77 4.05
C CYS A 22 13.29 -1.65 5.08
N PHE A 23 13.35 -2.53 6.09
CA PHE A 23 14.40 -2.49 7.14
C PHE A 23 15.46 -3.59 7.03
N ILE A 24 15.27 -4.60 6.18
CA ILE A 24 16.32 -5.59 5.90
C ILE A 24 17.30 -5.08 4.84
N ASP A 25 18.55 -5.51 4.97
CA ASP A 25 19.58 -5.34 3.96
C ASP A 25 19.38 -6.41 2.88
N ILE A 26 19.01 -5.98 1.66
CA ILE A 26 18.85 -6.88 0.52
C ILE A 26 20.25 -7.14 -0.07
N PRO A 27 20.70 -8.41 -0.20
CA PRO A 27 21.99 -8.72 -0.79
C PRO A 27 22.00 -8.33 -2.28
N GLU A 28 23.18 -8.05 -2.83
CA GLU A 28 23.35 -7.74 -4.25
C GLU A 28 22.79 -8.87 -5.11
N THR A 29 21.94 -8.54 -6.07
CA THR A 29 21.29 -9.48 -6.98
C THR A 29 21.59 -9.10 -8.44
N PRO A 30 21.49 -10.03 -9.40
CA PRO A 30 21.63 -9.69 -10.83
C PRO A 30 20.62 -8.63 -11.31
N LEU A 31 19.57 -8.35 -10.53
CA LEU A 31 18.58 -7.29 -10.77
C LEU A 31 19.09 -5.88 -10.44
N ASP A 32 20.27 -5.73 -9.81
CA ASP A 32 20.88 -4.42 -9.52
C ASP A 32 21.30 -3.69 -10.80
N SER A 33 21.37 -4.42 -11.93
CA SER A 33 21.55 -3.86 -13.27
C SER A 33 20.32 -3.09 -13.79
N VAL A 34 19.14 -3.28 -13.17
CA VAL A 34 17.94 -2.51 -13.48
C VAL A 34 17.98 -1.22 -12.68
N SER A 35 18.22 -0.11 -13.38
CA SER A 35 18.13 1.22 -12.76
C SER A 35 16.77 1.40 -12.07
N LEU A 36 16.79 1.92 -10.84
CA LEU A 36 15.59 2.22 -10.05
C LEU A 36 14.77 0.99 -9.61
N ILE A 37 15.34 -0.22 -9.57
CA ILE A 37 14.62 -1.43 -9.14
C ILE A 37 13.94 -1.28 -7.77
N ASP A 38 14.58 -0.56 -6.85
CA ASP A 38 14.05 -0.23 -5.53
C ASP A 38 12.74 0.59 -5.66
N LYS A 39 12.71 1.59 -6.55
CA LYS A 39 11.53 2.44 -6.80
C LYS A 39 10.38 1.65 -7.42
N TRP A 40 10.67 0.74 -8.34
CA TRP A 40 9.66 -0.17 -8.88
C TRP A 40 9.09 -1.08 -7.80
N THR A 41 9.93 -1.53 -6.88
CA THR A 41 9.54 -2.38 -5.75
C THR A 41 8.59 -1.61 -4.82
N HIS A 42 8.91 -0.36 -4.50
CA HIS A 42 8.04 0.57 -3.78
C HIS A 42 6.67 0.75 -4.46
N ILE A 43 6.63 1.06 -5.77
CA ILE A 43 5.37 1.15 -6.53
C ILE A 43 4.55 -0.13 -6.41
N VAL A 44 5.16 -1.29 -6.62
CA VAL A 44 4.48 -2.59 -6.60
C VAL A 44 3.96 -2.94 -5.21
N MET A 45 4.74 -2.68 -4.16
CA MET A 45 4.35 -2.92 -2.77
C MET A 45 3.11 -2.12 -2.39
N TYR A 46 3.11 -0.81 -2.67
CA TYR A 46 1.99 0.07 -2.31
C TYR A 46 0.76 -0.13 -3.19
N LEU A 47 0.96 -0.41 -4.49
CA LEU A 47 -0.11 -0.84 -5.39
C LEU A 47 -0.77 -2.13 -4.86
N GLY A 48 0.03 -3.14 -4.51
CA GLY A 48 -0.43 -4.42 -4.00
C GLY A 48 -1.19 -4.28 -2.68
N LEU A 49 -0.63 -3.52 -1.72
CA LEU A 49 -1.28 -3.23 -0.44
C LEU A 49 -2.66 -2.59 -0.66
N CYS A 50 -2.74 -1.54 -1.48
CA CYS A 50 -4.00 -0.85 -1.73
C CYS A 50 -5.03 -1.74 -2.45
N LEU A 51 -4.61 -2.56 -3.42
CA LEU A 51 -5.49 -3.51 -4.11
C LEU A 51 -6.11 -4.52 -3.13
N VAL A 52 -5.29 -5.09 -2.24
CA VAL A 52 -5.74 -6.05 -1.23
C VAL A 52 -6.65 -5.40 -0.20
N LEU A 53 -6.31 -4.19 0.24
CA LEU A 53 -7.12 -3.42 1.18
C LEU A 53 -8.52 -3.13 0.61
N TRP A 54 -8.60 -2.74 -0.67
CA TRP A 54 -9.87 -2.57 -1.36
C TRP A 54 -10.66 -3.86 -1.51
N TRP A 55 -9.98 -4.96 -1.83
CA TRP A 55 -10.62 -6.26 -1.94
C TRP A 55 -11.25 -6.71 -0.61
N GLU A 56 -10.49 -6.64 0.48
CA GLU A 56 -10.98 -6.95 1.83
C GLU A 56 -12.09 -6.00 2.27
N TYR A 57 -11.98 -4.70 1.93
CA TYR A 57 -13.03 -3.71 2.18
C TYR A 57 -14.36 -4.08 1.50
N LEU A 58 -14.34 -4.38 0.19
CA LEU A 58 -15.54 -4.74 -0.59
C LEU A 58 -16.15 -6.10 -0.20
N ARG A 59 -15.32 -7.00 0.35
CA ARG A 59 -15.78 -8.27 0.92
C ARG A 59 -16.45 -8.07 2.27
N ALA A 60 -15.87 -7.24 3.13
CA ALA A 60 -16.38 -6.99 4.48
C ALA A 60 -17.55 -5.99 4.52
N HIS A 61 -17.73 -5.18 3.47
CA HIS A 61 -18.74 -4.11 3.42
C HIS A 61 -19.57 -4.27 2.14
N ALA A 62 -20.86 -4.57 2.30
CA ALA A 62 -21.77 -4.81 1.17
C ALA A 62 -21.96 -3.57 0.28
N TYR A 63 -21.84 -2.38 0.86
CA TYR A 63 -21.99 -1.08 0.23
C TYR A 63 -20.82 -0.15 0.59
N ILE A 64 -20.41 0.71 -0.35
CA ILE A 64 -19.47 1.80 -0.07
C ILE A 64 -20.24 2.87 0.71
N TYR A 65 -20.30 2.71 2.03
CA TYR A 65 -21.16 3.53 2.88
C TYR A 65 -20.62 4.96 3.05
N ASN A 66 -19.29 5.13 3.07
CA ASN A 66 -18.68 6.43 3.28
C ASN A 66 -17.40 6.62 2.47
N LYS A 67 -17.44 7.50 1.46
CA LYS A 67 -16.28 7.88 0.62
C LYS A 67 -15.10 8.36 1.46
N VAL A 68 -15.34 9.06 2.56
CA VAL A 68 -14.28 9.63 3.42
C VAL A 68 -13.45 8.52 4.06
N TRP A 69 -14.09 7.48 4.62
CA TRP A 69 -13.37 6.35 5.21
C TRP A 69 -12.59 5.55 4.17
N THR A 70 -13.11 5.44 2.95
CA THR A 70 -12.41 4.73 1.87
C THR A 70 -11.22 5.53 1.33
N THR A 71 -11.31 6.86 1.29
CA THR A 71 -10.18 7.75 0.94
C THR A 71 -9.12 7.77 2.05
N ILE A 72 -9.52 7.85 3.32
CA ILE A 72 -8.58 7.83 4.45
C ILE A 72 -7.86 6.48 4.55
N GLY A 73 -8.61 5.37 4.52
CA GLY A 73 -8.03 4.04 4.65
C GLY A 73 -7.27 3.55 3.41
N GLY A 74 -7.71 3.95 2.21
CA GLY A 74 -7.12 3.49 0.95
C GLY A 74 -6.05 4.40 0.34
N CYS A 75 -6.02 5.69 0.70
CA CYS A 75 -4.97 6.63 0.24
C CYS A 75 -4.08 7.11 1.38
N LEU A 76 -4.70 7.71 2.40
CA LEU A 76 -3.94 8.46 3.40
C LEU A 76 -3.12 7.53 4.29
N PHE A 77 -3.68 6.40 4.71
CA PHE A 77 -2.96 5.43 5.53
C PHE A 77 -1.70 4.88 4.84
N PRO A 78 -1.75 4.35 3.60
CA PRO A 78 -0.55 3.90 2.89
C PRO A 78 0.45 5.04 2.67
N MET A 79 0.03 6.24 2.27
CA MET A 79 0.95 7.37 2.08
C MET A 79 1.65 7.78 3.37
N LEU A 80 0.92 7.84 4.50
CA LEU A 80 1.53 8.13 5.80
C LEU A 80 2.49 7.03 6.22
N MET A 81 2.16 5.76 5.94
CA MET A 81 3.05 4.64 6.22
C MET A 81 4.37 4.76 5.46
N GLY A 82 4.34 5.09 4.16
CA GLY A 82 5.54 5.30 3.35
C GLY A 82 6.43 6.42 3.87
N GLY A 83 5.84 7.59 4.11
CA GLY A 83 6.59 8.72 4.67
C GLY A 83 7.19 8.42 6.05
N VAL A 84 6.49 7.65 6.90
CA VAL A 84 7.06 7.21 8.20
C VAL A 84 8.22 6.24 7.99
N ILE A 85 8.09 5.27 7.08
CA ILE A 85 9.15 4.31 6.77
C ILE A 85 10.40 5.04 6.27
N GLU A 86 10.27 6.01 5.38
CA GLU A 86 11.40 6.80 4.86
C GLU A 86 12.10 7.62 5.95
N ILE A 87 11.33 8.30 6.80
CA ILE A 87 11.87 9.05 7.93
C ILE A 87 12.65 8.08 8.83
N LEU A 88 12.08 6.93 9.15
CA LEU A 88 12.75 5.93 9.98
C LEU A 88 13.96 5.32 9.28
N GLN A 89 13.94 5.12 7.96
CA GLN A 89 15.11 4.68 7.21
C GLN A 89 16.22 5.73 7.31
N ALA A 90 15.92 7.01 7.12
CA ALA A 90 16.88 8.10 7.20
C ALA A 90 17.51 8.25 8.61
N TYR A 91 16.72 8.14 9.67
CA TYR A 91 17.19 8.40 11.05
C TYR A 91 17.62 7.15 11.83
N CYS A 92 17.06 5.97 11.53
CA CYS A 92 17.28 4.75 12.32
C CYS A 92 18.21 3.73 11.67
N THR A 93 18.57 3.88 10.38
CA THR A 93 19.49 2.93 9.70
C THR A 93 20.96 3.39 9.71
N GLY A 94 21.28 4.47 10.44
CA GLY A 94 22.66 4.93 10.61
C GLY A 94 23.34 5.36 9.30
N GLY A 95 22.56 5.84 8.32
CA GLY A 95 23.06 6.29 7.02
C GLY A 95 23.23 5.19 5.96
N ARG A 96 22.79 3.95 6.22
CA ARG A 96 22.81 2.86 5.22
C ARG A 96 21.78 3.05 4.11
N ARG A 97 20.60 3.59 4.44
CA ARG A 97 19.59 4.02 3.48
C ARG A 97 19.40 5.52 3.63
N SER A 98 19.70 6.29 2.58
CA SER A 98 19.24 7.67 2.49
C SER A 98 17.74 7.62 2.25
N GLY A 99 16.91 8.14 3.15
CA GLY A 99 15.50 8.37 2.82
C GLY A 99 15.44 9.25 1.58
N ASP A 100 15.08 8.66 0.43
CA ASP A 100 15.00 9.35 -0.85
C ASP A 100 13.56 9.83 -1.03
N TRP A 101 13.38 11.12 -1.28
CA TRP A 101 12.08 11.68 -1.64
C TRP A 101 11.47 11.01 -2.89
N ILE A 102 12.31 10.35 -3.71
CA ILE A 102 11.83 9.61 -4.87
C ILE A 102 11.16 8.29 -4.45
N ASP A 103 11.53 7.68 -3.32
CA ASP A 103 10.85 6.49 -2.80
C ASP A 103 9.45 6.86 -2.30
N PHE A 104 9.29 8.05 -1.71
CA PHE A 104 7.97 8.60 -1.36
C PHE A 104 7.09 8.78 -2.59
N LEU A 105 7.70 9.31 -3.65
CA LEU A 105 7.01 9.52 -4.90
C LEU A 105 6.60 8.18 -5.51
N ALA A 106 7.45 7.17 -5.44
CA ALA A 106 7.16 5.80 -5.88
C ALA A 106 5.99 5.20 -5.08
N ASP A 107 5.99 5.32 -3.76
CA ASP A 107 4.89 4.90 -2.89
C ASP A 107 3.59 5.60 -3.28
N ALA A 108 3.63 6.93 -3.43
CA ALA A 108 2.47 7.73 -3.83
C ALA A 108 1.93 7.33 -5.20
N VAL A 109 2.80 7.03 -6.17
CA VAL A 109 2.40 6.53 -7.50
C VAL A 109 1.70 5.17 -7.38
N GLY A 110 2.25 4.24 -6.60
CA GLY A 110 1.62 2.94 -6.34
C GLY A 110 0.22 3.08 -5.74
N VAL A 111 0.06 3.94 -4.73
CA VAL A 111 -1.24 4.24 -4.11
C VAL A 111 -2.21 4.84 -5.13
N LEU A 112 -1.79 5.85 -5.90
CA LEU A 112 -2.65 6.50 -6.89
C LEU A 112 -3.13 5.54 -7.98
N LEU A 113 -2.22 4.70 -8.50
CA LEU A 113 -2.56 3.67 -9.48
C LEU A 113 -3.60 2.69 -8.93
N ALA A 114 -3.45 2.27 -7.68
CA ALA A 114 -4.43 1.39 -7.04
C ALA A 114 -5.81 2.05 -6.96
N GLN A 115 -5.89 3.33 -6.61
CA GLN A 115 -7.18 4.03 -6.54
C GLN A 115 -7.85 4.18 -7.90
N LEU A 116 -7.07 4.45 -8.95
CA LEU A 116 -7.58 4.51 -10.32
C LEU A 116 -8.19 3.18 -10.76
N ILE A 117 -7.66 2.04 -10.29
CA ILE A 117 -8.18 0.70 -10.59
C ILE A 117 -9.37 0.33 -9.69
N CYS A 118 -9.21 0.51 -8.38
CA CYS A 118 -10.15 0.03 -7.38
C CYS A 118 -11.45 0.81 -7.35
N ILE A 119 -11.43 2.15 -7.51
CA ILE A 119 -12.65 2.97 -7.42
C ILE A 119 -13.66 2.60 -8.52
N PRO A 120 -13.27 2.51 -9.82
CA PRO A 120 -14.20 2.07 -10.86
C PRO A 120 -14.69 0.64 -10.65
N LEU A 121 -13.82 -0.28 -10.24
CA LEU A 121 -14.17 -1.68 -9.98
C LEU A 121 -15.19 -1.78 -8.84
N ALA A 122 -14.94 -1.08 -7.73
CA ALA A 122 -15.81 -1.00 -6.58
C ALA A 122 -17.20 -0.46 -6.97
N ARG A 123 -17.26 0.60 -7.78
CA ARG A 123 -18.53 1.17 -8.29
C ARG A 123 -19.28 0.17 -9.17
N ARG A 124 -18.59 -0.52 -10.09
CA ARG A 124 -19.20 -1.54 -10.96
C ARG A 124 -19.78 -2.71 -10.15
N LEU A 125 -19.04 -3.19 -9.15
CA LEU A 125 -19.47 -4.29 -8.29
C LEU A 125 -20.64 -3.90 -7.39
N ALA A 126 -20.61 -2.68 -6.82
CA ALA A 126 -21.72 -2.17 -6.02
C ALA A 126 -23.01 -2.04 -6.85
N LYS A 127 -22.92 -1.57 -8.11
CA LYS A 127 -24.07 -1.50 -9.03
C LYS A 127 -24.67 -2.89 -9.30
N ARG A 128 -23.84 -3.89 -9.63
CA ARG A 128 -24.30 -5.27 -9.86
C ARG A 128 -24.99 -5.91 -8.65
N ARG A 129 -24.57 -5.56 -7.43
CA ARG A 129 -25.22 -6.06 -6.20
C ARG A 129 -26.58 -5.44 -5.94
N LYS A 130 -26.83 -4.21 -6.41
CA LYS A 130 -28.13 -3.53 -6.30
C LYS A 130 -29.16 -4.08 -7.31
N GLU A 131 -28.68 -4.65 -8.42
CA GLU A 131 -29.50 -5.21 -9.50
C GLU A 131 -29.87 -6.69 -9.29
N ARG A 132 -29.33 -7.35 -8.25
CA ARG A 132 -29.72 -8.69 -7.80
C ARG A 132 -30.70 -8.59 -6.65
#